data_AF-A0A2N2MLJ0-F1
#
_entry.id   AF-A0A2N2MLJ0-F1
#
_cell.length_a   1.000
_cell.length_b   1.000
_cell.length_c   1.000
_cell.angle_alpha   90.00
_cell.angle_beta   90.00
_cell.angle_gamma   90.00
#
_symmetry.space_group_name_H-M   'P 1'
#
loop_
_entity.id
_entity.type
_entity.pdbx_description
1 polymer ?
#
loop_
_entity_poly.entity_id
_entity_poly.type
_entity_poly.pdbx_seq_one_letter_code
_entity_poly.pdbx_strand_id
1 'polypeptide(L)'
;MYNSAKSVFWKVVIIWMLFAFLHYANDMMPNPIFAFIGEKENAESIFSHSKMNFWTYLIVTVAEFFIFRKKILDVGQFWSTRLLSAVIYPWFALTFWMTGSALNGGAEPIRPIELSFALLSNVFGAYLTVRLEQIFDGVKFRNATRWTILVLFLMALIQYISFELQAPWWNYFGSN
;
A
#
# COMPACT_ATOMS: atom_id res chain seq x y z
N MET A 1 6.07 -14.30 10.19
CA MET A 1 5.69 -14.19 11.62
C MET A 1 4.35 -14.90 11.87
N TYR A 2 4.23 -16.12 11.37
CA TYR A 2 3.06 -16.47 10.57
C TYR A 2 1.82 -16.86 11.41
N ASN A 3 0.73 -16.16 11.18
CA ASN A 3 -0.65 -16.52 11.56
C ASN A 3 -1.12 -16.26 13.00
N SER A 4 -0.37 -15.53 13.83
CA SER A 4 -0.90 -15.07 15.13
C SER A 4 -1.54 -13.68 15.05
N ALA A 5 -2.55 -13.41 15.89
CA ALA A 5 -3.15 -12.08 16.02
C ALA A 5 -2.10 -11.01 16.38
N LYS A 6 -1.14 -11.36 17.25
CA LYS A 6 -0.01 -10.50 17.61
C LYS A 6 0.83 -10.12 16.39
N SER A 7 1.02 -11.06 15.46
CA SER A 7 1.76 -10.77 14.23
C SER A 7 1.03 -9.81 13.32
N VAL A 8 -0.29 -9.98 13.17
CA VAL A 8 -1.12 -9.08 12.36
C VAL A 8 -1.01 -7.67 12.91
N PHE A 9 -1.21 -7.52 14.21
CA PHE A 9 -1.14 -6.22 14.89
C PHE A 9 0.18 -5.51 14.60
N TRP A 10 1.32 -6.17 14.85
CA TRP A 10 2.62 -5.53 14.62
C TRP A 10 2.91 -5.25 13.16
N LYS A 11 2.50 -6.11 12.23
CA LYS A 11 2.67 -5.84 10.79
C LYS A 11 1.88 -4.61 10.37
N VAL A 12 0.64 -4.47 10.84
CA VAL A 12 -0.20 -3.29 10.59
C VAL A 12 0.41 -2.02 11.20
N VAL A 13 0.88 -2.07 12.45
CA VAL A 13 1.54 -0.93 13.10
C VAL A 13 2.80 -0.52 12.33
N ILE A 14 3.64 -1.47 11.92
CA ILE A 14 4.85 -1.18 11.14
C ILE A 14 4.49 -0.54 9.80
N ILE A 15 3.50 -1.08 9.08
CA ILE A 15 3.00 -0.51 7.83
C ILE A 15 2.53 0.93 8.06
N TRP A 16 1.67 1.16 9.05
CA TRP A 16 1.13 2.48 9.34
C TRP A 16 2.22 3.50 9.71
N MET A 17 3.15 3.13 10.58
CA MET A 17 4.27 4.00 10.97
C MET A 17 5.19 4.30 9.79
N LEU A 18 5.46 3.31 8.93
CA LEU A 18 6.30 3.51 7.74
C LEU A 18 5.58 4.38 6.71
N PHE A 19 4.27 4.22 6.52
CA PHE A 19 3.48 5.11 5.67
C PHE A 19 3.56 6.56 6.18
N ALA A 20 3.32 6.77 7.48
CA ALA A 20 3.40 8.10 8.10
C ALA A 20 4.81 8.70 7.94
N PHE A 21 5.85 7.88 8.10
CA PHE A 21 7.23 8.32 7.83
C PHE A 21 7.40 8.74 6.37
N LEU A 22 6.98 7.92 5.40
CA LEU A 22 7.12 8.23 3.97
C LEU A 22 6.33 9.47 3.55
N HIS A 23 5.24 9.80 4.25
CA HIS A 23 4.45 11.01 4.03
C HIS A 23 5.28 12.27 4.26
N TYR A 24 6.02 12.30 5.37
CA TYR A 24 6.81 13.47 5.77
C TYR A 24 8.29 13.36 5.37
N ALA A 25 8.73 12.23 4.83
CA ALA A 25 10.15 11.95 4.60
C ALA A 25 10.81 12.95 3.64
N ASN A 26 10.13 13.32 2.55
CA ASN A 26 10.68 14.26 1.58
C ASN A 26 10.70 15.70 2.14
N ASP A 27 9.72 16.09 2.95
CA ASP A 27 9.71 17.40 3.60
C ASP A 27 10.81 17.53 4.66
N MET A 28 11.04 16.46 5.43
CA MET A 28 12.06 16.42 6.48
C MET A 28 13.48 16.27 5.91
N MET A 29 13.63 15.52 4.82
CA MET A 29 14.92 15.15 4.23
C MET A 29 14.82 15.15 2.69
N PRO A 30 14.71 16.32 2.03
CA PRO A 30 14.47 16.39 0.59
C PRO A 30 15.53 15.64 -0.21
N ASN A 31 15.13 14.56 -0.90
CA ASN A 31 16.00 13.82 -1.80
C ASN A 31 15.20 12.99 -2.83
N PRO A 32 15.83 12.59 -3.96
CA PRO A 32 15.13 11.89 -5.03
C PRO A 32 14.47 10.57 -4.63
N ILE A 33 15.01 9.85 -3.63
CA ILE A 33 14.44 8.59 -3.16
C ILE A 33 13.13 8.86 -2.44
N PHE A 34 13.10 9.82 -1.50
CA PHE A 34 11.89 10.15 -0.76
C PHE A 34 10.83 10.83 -1.61
N ALA A 35 11.20 11.67 -2.59
CA ALA A 35 10.24 12.16 -3.57
C ALA A 35 9.61 11.00 -4.37
N PHE A 36 10.40 9.98 -4.72
CA PHE A 36 9.93 8.85 -5.52
C PHE A 36 9.01 7.90 -4.75
N ILE A 37 9.39 7.45 -3.55
CA ILE A 37 8.60 6.46 -2.78
C ILE A 37 7.59 7.10 -1.82
N GLY A 38 7.84 8.35 -1.41
CA GLY A 38 7.05 9.11 -0.47
C GLY A 38 6.16 10.13 -1.18
N GLU A 39 5.72 11.13 -0.41
CA GLU A 39 5.03 12.27 -0.98
C GLU A 39 6.00 13.22 -1.70
N LYS A 40 5.58 13.71 -2.87
CA LYS A 40 6.29 14.76 -3.59
C LYS A 40 5.80 16.11 -3.08
N GLU A 41 6.74 17.02 -2.83
CA GLU A 41 6.49 18.36 -2.32
C GLU A 41 5.36 19.07 -3.10
N ASN A 42 4.32 19.52 -2.38
CA ASN A 42 3.15 20.23 -2.91
C ASN A 42 2.37 19.48 -4.02
N ALA A 43 2.44 18.14 -4.06
CA ALA A 43 1.74 17.31 -5.05
C ALA A 43 0.93 16.18 -4.37
N GLU A 44 0.26 16.52 -3.26
CA GLU A 44 -0.63 15.61 -2.56
C GLU A 44 -1.77 15.16 -3.49
N SER A 45 -1.98 13.86 -3.57
CA SER A 45 -3.07 13.28 -4.34
C SER A 45 -3.46 11.91 -3.81
N ILE A 46 -4.65 11.45 -4.18
CA ILE A 46 -5.07 10.06 -3.94
C ILE A 46 -4.04 9.07 -4.55
N PHE A 47 -3.41 9.47 -5.65
CA PHE A 47 -2.38 8.67 -6.30
C PHE A 47 -1.09 8.61 -5.47
N SER A 48 -0.63 9.73 -4.90
CA SER A 48 0.56 9.75 -4.02
C SER A 48 0.37 8.83 -2.80
N HIS A 49 -0.81 8.87 -2.19
CA HIS A 49 -1.19 7.98 -1.09
C HIS A 49 -1.18 6.50 -1.50
N SER A 50 -1.75 6.19 -2.68
CA SER A 50 -1.77 4.83 -3.22
C SER A 50 -0.36 4.30 -3.50
N LYS A 51 0.52 5.14 -4.07
CA LYS A 51 1.93 4.86 -4.30
C LYS A 51 2.66 4.56 -2.99
N MET A 52 2.46 5.39 -1.97
CA MET A 52 3.06 5.20 -0.65
C MET A 52 2.59 3.92 0.02
N ASN A 53 1.29 3.59 -0.06
CA ASN A 53 0.76 2.31 0.44
C ASN A 53 1.49 1.12 -0.22
N PHE A 54 1.64 1.15 -1.55
CA PHE A 54 2.35 0.13 -2.30
C PHE A 54 3.81 -0.01 -1.86
N TRP A 55 4.57 1.08 -1.82
CA TRP A 55 5.98 1.06 -1.41
C TRP A 55 6.18 0.64 0.04
N THR A 56 5.32 1.12 0.94
CA THR A 56 5.33 0.72 2.35
C THR A 56 5.21 -0.80 2.48
N TYR A 57 4.25 -1.41 1.78
CA TYR A 57 4.05 -2.86 1.82
C TYR A 57 5.24 -3.63 1.24
N LEU A 58 5.82 -3.12 0.14
CA LEU A 58 7.01 -3.71 -0.46
C LEU A 58 8.23 -3.66 0.45
N ILE A 59 8.50 -2.53 1.09
CA ILE A 59 9.62 -2.38 2.04
C ILE A 59 9.46 -3.36 3.19
N VAL A 60 8.25 -3.45 3.77
CA VAL A 60 7.93 -4.41 4.84
C VAL A 60 8.09 -5.85 4.37
N THR A 61 7.67 -6.16 3.14
CA THR A 61 7.83 -7.49 2.52
C THR A 61 9.30 -7.87 2.36
N VAL A 62 10.13 -6.96 1.84
CA VAL A 62 11.57 -7.19 1.66
C VAL A 62 12.25 -7.39 3.01
N ALA A 63 11.93 -6.57 4.01
CA ALA A 63 12.42 -6.75 5.37
C ALA A 63 11.98 -8.11 5.96
N GLU A 64 10.71 -8.48 5.79
CA GLU A 64 10.16 -9.77 6.23
C GLU A 64 10.91 -10.94 5.59
N PHE A 65 11.20 -10.86 4.29
CA PHE A 65 12.00 -11.87 3.59
C PHE A 65 13.38 -12.03 4.24
N PHE A 66 14.13 -10.95 4.44
CA PHE A 66 15.48 -11.05 5.00
C PHE A 66 15.50 -11.55 6.45
N ILE A 67 14.54 -11.12 7.27
CA ILE A 67 14.42 -11.53 8.68
C ILE A 67 14.05 -13.02 8.78
N PHE A 68 13.13 -13.50 7.94
CA PHE A 68 12.57 -14.85 8.05
C PHE A 68 13.00 -15.83 6.97
N ARG A 69 13.91 -15.48 6.05
CA ARG A 69 14.32 -16.33 4.90
C ARG A 69 14.65 -17.77 5.26
N LYS A 70 15.28 -17.99 6.42
CA LYS A 70 15.64 -19.34 6.90
C LYS A 70 14.43 -20.20 7.33
N LYS A 71 13.28 -19.58 7.54
CA LYS A 71 12.01 -20.23 7.96
C LYS A 71 11.00 -20.34 6.81
N ILE A 72 11.30 -19.78 5.63
CA ILE A 72 10.41 -19.81 4.47
C ILE A 72 10.58 -21.16 3.77
N LEU A 73 9.50 -21.95 3.75
CA LEU A 73 9.50 -23.28 3.14
C LEU A 73 9.31 -23.24 1.62
N ASP A 74 8.48 -22.31 1.12
CA ASP A 74 8.26 -22.07 -0.30
C ASP A 74 8.45 -20.58 -0.60
N VAL A 75 9.60 -20.24 -1.18
CA VAL A 75 9.97 -18.87 -1.54
C VAL A 75 9.06 -18.32 -2.64
N GLY A 76 8.63 -19.17 -3.59
CA GLY A 76 7.75 -18.77 -4.67
C GLY A 76 6.36 -18.41 -4.16
N GLN A 77 5.82 -19.22 -3.23
CA GLN A 77 4.57 -18.91 -2.56
C GLN A 77 4.70 -17.64 -1.70
N PHE A 78 5.79 -17.51 -0.93
CA PHE A 78 6.03 -16.31 -0.12
C PHE A 78 5.94 -15.05 -0.97
N TRP A 79 6.71 -14.96 -2.06
CA TRP A 79 6.68 -13.78 -2.93
C TRP A 79 5.33 -13.60 -3.61
N SER A 80 4.72 -14.67 -4.13
CA SER A 80 3.42 -14.57 -4.79
C SER A 80 2.36 -13.97 -3.87
N THR A 81 2.28 -14.41 -2.60
CA THR A 81 1.33 -13.81 -1.67
C THR A 81 1.64 -12.33 -1.40
N ARG A 82 2.91 -11.98 -1.14
CA ARG A 82 3.26 -10.60 -0.75
C ARG A 82 3.16 -9.61 -1.91
N LEU A 83 3.49 -10.03 -3.14
CA LEU A 83 3.30 -9.21 -4.33
C LEU A 83 1.81 -8.94 -4.56
N LEU A 84 0.95 -9.96 -4.38
CA LEU A 84 -0.49 -9.75 -4.44
C LEU A 84 -0.98 -8.80 -3.35
N SER A 85 -0.51 -8.96 -2.10
CA SER A 85 -0.82 -8.06 -1.00
C SER A 85 -0.41 -6.60 -1.29
N ALA A 86 0.79 -6.40 -1.85
CA ALA A 86 1.28 -5.07 -2.22
C ALA A 86 0.40 -4.41 -3.29
N VAL A 87 -0.11 -5.18 -4.26
CA VAL A 87 -1.05 -4.70 -5.28
C VAL A 87 -2.41 -4.35 -4.66
N ILE A 88 -2.94 -5.19 -3.76
CA ILE A 88 -4.29 -5.03 -3.20
C ILE A 88 -4.38 -3.91 -2.15
N TYR A 89 -3.31 -3.69 -1.37
CA TYR A 89 -3.35 -2.74 -0.26
C TYR A 89 -3.78 -1.32 -0.65
N PRO A 90 -3.20 -0.68 -1.70
CA PRO A 90 -3.67 0.61 -2.17
C PRO A 90 -5.17 0.64 -2.48
N TRP A 91 -5.72 -0.42 -3.08
CA TRP A 91 -7.13 -0.51 -3.42
C TRP A 91 -8.02 -0.62 -2.20
N PHE A 92 -7.63 -1.38 -1.17
CA PHE A 92 -8.38 -1.42 0.08
C PHE A 92 -8.37 -0.09 0.80
N ALA A 93 -7.22 0.58 0.88
CA ALA A 93 -7.15 1.93 1.46
C ALA A 93 -8.03 2.93 0.67
N LEU A 94 -7.94 2.90 -0.65
CA LEU A 94 -8.78 3.72 -1.54
C LEU A 94 -10.27 3.45 -1.36
N THR A 95 -10.67 2.19 -1.23
CA THR A 95 -12.07 1.81 -1.03
C THR A 95 -12.63 2.40 0.27
N PHE A 96 -11.87 2.36 1.36
CA PHE A 96 -12.26 3.00 2.61
C PHE A 96 -12.37 4.52 2.48
N TRP A 97 -11.41 5.15 1.82
CA TRP A 97 -11.42 6.59 1.57
C TRP A 97 -12.65 7.02 0.78
N MET A 98 -12.91 6.34 -0.33
CA MET A 98 -14.06 6.60 -1.19
C MET A 98 -15.40 6.30 -0.50
N THR A 99 -15.43 5.34 0.42
CA THR A 99 -16.62 5.10 1.24
C THR A 99 -16.90 6.29 2.15
N GLY A 100 -15.87 6.88 2.77
CA GLY A 100 -16.01 8.12 3.55
C GLY A 100 -16.57 9.27 2.72
N SER A 101 -16.01 9.50 1.53
CA SER A 101 -16.51 10.51 0.59
C SER A 101 -17.97 10.25 0.19
N ALA A 102 -18.33 9.02 -0.15
CA ALA A 102 -19.70 8.65 -0.52
C ALA A 102 -20.70 8.87 0.61
N LEU A 103 -20.32 8.54 1.86
CA LEU A 103 -21.16 8.77 3.04
C LEU A 103 -21.35 10.26 3.35
N ASN A 104 -20.40 11.11 2.94
CA ASN A 104 -20.49 12.57 3.03
C ASN A 104 -21.18 13.21 1.80
N GLY A 105 -21.85 12.42 0.95
CA GLY A 105 -22.53 12.91 -0.25
C GLY A 105 -21.60 13.46 -1.33
N GLY A 106 -20.32 13.02 -1.33
CA GLY A 106 -19.30 13.51 -2.24
C GLY A 106 -18.70 14.87 -1.88
N ALA A 107 -19.13 15.49 -0.77
CA ALA A 107 -18.53 16.73 -0.29
C ALA A 107 -17.17 16.49 0.36
N GLU A 108 -16.26 17.46 0.23
CA GLU A 108 -15.03 17.48 1.00
C GLU A 108 -15.35 17.54 2.50
N PRO A 109 -14.85 16.60 3.32
CA PRO A 109 -15.02 16.67 4.76
C PRO A 109 -14.24 17.85 5.34
N ILE A 110 -14.70 18.40 6.47
CA ILE A 110 -13.88 19.35 7.22
C ILE A 110 -12.58 18.67 7.69
N ARG A 111 -11.46 19.42 7.72
CA ARG A 111 -10.11 18.89 8.00
C ARG A 111 -10.00 17.81 9.09
N PRO A 112 -10.63 17.94 10.28
CA PRO A 112 -10.50 16.90 11.32
C PRO A 112 -11.13 15.56 10.91
N ILE A 113 -12.24 15.61 10.17
CA ILE A 113 -12.93 14.42 9.66
C ILE A 113 -12.10 13.79 8.55
N GLU A 114 -11.59 14.61 7.64
CA GLU A 114 -10.70 14.21 6.55
C GLU A 114 -9.47 13.44 7.07
N LEU A 115 -8.75 14.02 8.03
CA LEU A 115 -7.58 13.38 8.65
C LEU A 115 -7.95 12.06 9.33
N SER A 116 -9.08 12.02 10.02
CA SER A 116 -9.55 10.79 10.68
C SER A 116 -9.84 9.69 9.64
N PHE A 117 -10.51 10.03 8.54
CA PHE A 117 -10.76 9.07 7.46
C PHE A 117 -9.47 8.63 6.76
N ALA A 118 -8.50 9.51 6.57
CA ALA A 118 -7.22 9.16 5.96
C ALA A 118 -6.47 8.12 6.82
N LEU A 119 -6.39 8.36 8.13
CA LEU A 119 -5.76 7.44 9.09
C LEU A 119 -6.48 6.09 9.13
N LEU A 120 -7.82 6.11 9.24
CA LEU A 120 -8.62 4.89 9.29
C LEU A 120 -8.49 4.10 7.98
N SER A 121 -8.52 4.77 6.82
CA SER A 121 -8.38 4.13 5.51
C SER A 121 -7.06 3.39 5.39
N ASN A 122 -5.97 4.00 5.88
CA ASN A 122 -4.67 3.37 5.90
C ASN A 122 -4.63 2.13 6.82
N VAL A 123 -5.05 2.30 8.08
CA VAL A 123 -5.00 1.23 9.09
C VAL A 123 -5.90 0.06 8.70
N PHE A 124 -7.14 0.32 8.29
CA PHE A 124 -8.07 -0.72 7.87
C PHE A 124 -7.64 -1.37 6.55
N GLY A 125 -7.15 -0.58 5.59
CA GLY A 125 -6.59 -1.11 4.35
C GLY A 125 -5.45 -2.09 4.62
N ALA A 126 -4.53 -1.73 5.52
CA ALA A 126 -3.40 -2.57 5.91
C ALA A 126 -3.89 -3.82 6.64
N TYR A 127 -4.82 -3.66 7.59
CA TYR A 127 -5.42 -4.76 8.34
C TYR A 127 -6.06 -5.78 7.40
N LEU A 128 -6.98 -5.36 6.52
CA LEU A 128 -7.65 -6.25 5.58
C LEU A 128 -6.64 -6.96 4.66
N THR A 129 -5.64 -6.24 4.18
CA THR A 129 -4.58 -6.83 3.34
C THR A 129 -3.83 -7.92 4.10
N VAL A 130 -3.38 -7.67 5.33
CA VAL A 130 -2.66 -8.67 6.13
C VAL A 130 -3.55 -9.85 6.48
N ARG A 131 -4.85 -9.64 6.72
CA ARG A 131 -5.80 -10.74 6.95
C ARG A 131 -5.98 -11.60 5.70
N LEU A 132 -6.07 -10.97 4.53
CA LEU A 132 -6.16 -11.67 3.25
C LEU A 132 -4.87 -12.43 2.92
N GLU A 133 -3.70 -11.83 3.22
CA GLU A 133 -2.39 -12.48 3.11
C GLU A 133 -2.34 -13.80 3.89
N GLN A 134 -2.83 -13.82 5.13
CA GLN A 134 -2.86 -15.03 5.96
C GLN A 134 -3.71 -16.15 5.35
N ILE A 135 -4.81 -15.79 4.69
CA ILE A 135 -5.66 -16.75 3.98
C ILE A 135 -4.89 -17.33 2.80
N PHE A 136 -4.25 -16.47 2.00
CA PHE A 136 -3.51 -16.89 0.81
C PHE A 136 -2.21 -17.63 1.10
N ASP A 137 -1.60 -17.44 2.27
CA ASP A 137 -0.49 -18.27 2.73
C ASP A 137 -0.89 -19.74 2.92
N GLY A 138 -2.16 -20.02 3.19
CA GLY A 138 -2.71 -21.38 3.26
C GLY A 138 -3.06 -21.99 1.90
N VAL A 139 -3.01 -21.20 0.81
CA VAL A 139 -3.45 -21.62 -0.53
C VAL A 139 -2.24 -21.85 -1.43
N LYS A 140 -2.10 -23.05 -1.99
CA LYS A 140 -1.06 -23.32 -3.01
C LYS A 140 -1.46 -22.71 -4.35
N PHE A 141 -0.74 -21.68 -4.78
CA PHE A 141 -0.98 -21.07 -6.10
C PHE A 141 -0.44 -21.95 -7.23
N ARG A 142 -1.24 -22.09 -8.29
CA ARG A 142 -0.80 -22.67 -9.57
C ARG A 142 0.16 -21.69 -10.26
N ASN A 143 1.02 -22.20 -11.14
CA ASN A 143 1.95 -21.36 -11.90
C ASN A 143 1.25 -20.24 -12.69
N ALA A 144 0.10 -20.54 -13.29
CA ALA A 144 -0.70 -19.52 -13.98
C ALA A 144 -1.09 -18.36 -13.03
N THR A 145 -1.54 -18.66 -11.81
CA THR A 145 -1.87 -17.66 -10.79
C THR A 145 -0.65 -16.85 -10.38
N ARG A 146 0.51 -17.49 -10.21
CA ARG A 146 1.77 -16.79 -9.88
C ARG A 146 2.17 -15.80 -10.98
N TRP A 147 2.03 -16.20 -12.25
CA TRP A 147 2.25 -15.31 -13.40
C TRP A 147 1.26 -14.16 -13.43
N THR A 148 -0.03 -14.42 -13.20
CA THR A 148 -1.05 -13.36 -13.11
C THR A 148 -0.68 -12.34 -12.03
N ILE A 149 -0.31 -12.81 -10.83
CA ILE A 149 0.13 -11.93 -9.74
C ILE A 149 1.33 -11.09 -10.15
N LEU A 150 2.34 -11.71 -10.80
CA LEU A 150 3.53 -11.01 -11.25
C LEU A 150 3.19 -9.93 -12.29
N VAL A 151 2.31 -10.23 -13.27
CA VAL A 151 1.86 -9.24 -14.26
C VAL A 151 1.14 -8.08 -13.57
N LEU A 152 0.20 -8.36 -12.66
CA LEU A 152 -0.51 -7.31 -11.91
C LEU A 152 0.46 -6.44 -11.09
N PHE A 153 1.44 -7.08 -10.46
CA PHE A 153 2.48 -6.38 -9.71
C PHE A 153 3.32 -5.47 -10.61
N LEU A 154 3.78 -5.96 -11.76
CA LEU A 154 4.55 -5.16 -12.71
C LEU A 154 3.72 -4.01 -13.28
N MET A 155 2.43 -4.23 -13.56
CA MET A 155 1.52 -3.16 -13.98
C MET A 155 1.37 -2.09 -12.91
N ALA A 156 1.16 -2.47 -11.64
CA ALA A 156 1.09 -1.54 -10.53
C ALA A 156 2.41 -0.76 -10.36
N LEU A 157 3.55 -1.45 -10.44
CA LEU A 157 4.86 -0.84 -10.37
C LEU A 157 5.06 0.18 -11.50
N ILE A 158 4.77 -0.19 -12.75
CA ILE A 158 4.88 0.73 -13.91
C ILE A 158 3.99 1.95 -13.70
N GLN A 159 2.76 1.78 -13.23
CA GLN A 159 1.85 2.91 -12.95
C GLN A 159 2.42 3.84 -11.89
N TYR A 160 2.84 3.31 -10.73
CA TYR A 160 3.40 4.12 -9.63
C TYR A 160 4.70 4.84 -9.98
N ILE A 161 5.51 4.26 -10.87
CA ILE A 161 6.72 4.91 -11.39
C ILE A 161 6.37 5.97 -12.43
N SER A 162 5.51 5.64 -13.40
CA SER A 162 5.22 6.53 -14.53
C SER A 162 4.43 7.76 -14.09
N PHE A 163 3.45 7.57 -13.20
CA PHE A 163 2.60 8.66 -12.74
C PHE A 163 3.25 9.59 -11.72
N GLU A 164 4.41 9.22 -11.19
CA GLU A 164 5.30 10.15 -10.48
C GLU A 164 5.95 11.18 -11.43
N LEU A 165 6.26 10.74 -12.66
CA LEU A 165 6.86 11.59 -13.68
C LEU A 165 5.81 12.44 -14.40
N GLN A 166 4.65 11.85 -14.69
CA GLN A 166 3.57 12.50 -15.41
C GLN A 166 2.22 11.97 -14.91
N ALA A 167 1.42 12.84 -14.29
CA ALA A 167 0.10 12.48 -13.81
C ALA A 167 -0.78 11.84 -14.91
N PRO A 168 -1.65 10.88 -14.56
CA PRO A 168 -2.53 10.24 -15.54
C PRO A 168 -3.49 11.27 -16.15
N TRP A 169 -3.83 11.08 -17.42
CA TRP A 169 -4.84 11.87 -18.16
C TRP A 169 -6.23 11.94 -17.49
N TRP A 170 -6.57 10.95 -16.65
CA TRP A 170 -7.82 10.90 -15.89
C TRP A 170 -7.66 11.40 -14.45
N ASN A 171 -6.68 12.26 -14.12
CA ASN A 171 -6.53 12.81 -12.77
C ASN A 171 -7.76 13.69 -12.40
N TYR A 172 -8.90 13.04 -12.12
CA TYR A 172 -10.25 13.57 -12.08
C TYR A 172 -10.57 14.32 -10.77
N PHE A 173 -9.57 14.50 -9.89
CA PHE A 173 -9.73 15.17 -8.60
C PHE A 173 -8.72 16.29 -8.33
N GLY A 174 -7.93 16.68 -9.34
CA GLY A 174 -7.17 17.93 -9.32
C GLY A 174 -7.79 18.89 -10.31
N SER A 175 -8.78 19.67 -9.88
CA SER A 175 -9.23 20.83 -10.67
C SER A 175 -8.16 21.91 -10.64
N ASN A 176 -8.05 22.62 -11.76
CA ASN A 176 -7.35 23.91 -11.92
C ASN A 176 -7.64 24.89 -10.78
#